data_AF-A0A9W9YN63-F1
#
_entry.id   AF-A0A9W9YN63-F1
#
_cell.length_a   1.000
_cell.length_b   1.000
_cell.length_c   1.000
_cell.angle_alpha   90.00
_cell.angle_beta   90.00
_cell.angle_gamma   90.00
#
_symmetry.space_group_name_H-M   'P 1'
#
loop_
_entity.id
_entity.type
_entity.pdbx_description
1 polymer ?
#
loop_
_entity_poly.entity_id
_entity_poly.type
_entity_poly.pdbx_seq_one_letter_code
_entity_poly.pdbx_strand_id
1 'polypeptide(L)'
;MQLFQVKSFLILAVAFCEFHYIEALLSAAGCYQDKGDNRAMPEILFTDRGKLDWKDLSGTVIEKCEEAAKSKNYKCFGIQFYGECWSGEDACDEYDKHGKSKDCSCSGNNNNNKKYDEDSDAPCIGGVGEQYTNFVYEIV
;
A
#
# COMPACT_ATOMS: atom_id res chain seq x y z
N MET A 1 -21.45 41.19 -18.74
CA MET A 1 -20.50 42.25 -19.11
C MET A 1 -19.40 42.22 -18.05
N GLN A 2 -18.18 41.99 -18.52
CA GLN A 2 -16.89 42.08 -17.82
C GLN A 2 -16.77 43.37 -16.97
N LEU A 3 -15.86 43.62 -16.02
CA LEU A 3 -14.54 43.09 -15.66
C LEU A 3 -14.15 43.72 -14.28
N PHE A 4 -13.40 42.98 -13.44
CA PHE A 4 -12.43 43.34 -12.37
C PHE A 4 -12.34 44.77 -11.78
N GLN A 5 -12.14 44.86 -10.45
CA GLN A 5 -10.99 45.50 -9.73
C GLN A 5 -11.00 45.02 -8.23
N VAL A 6 -10.15 44.10 -7.73
CA VAL A 6 -8.74 44.21 -7.23
C VAL A 6 -8.58 44.75 -5.78
N LYS A 7 -8.18 43.84 -4.84
CA LYS A 7 -7.34 44.02 -3.61
C LYS A 7 -7.96 44.83 -2.43
N SER A 8 -7.79 44.57 -1.13
CA SER A 8 -6.83 43.74 -0.38
C SER A 8 -7.10 43.80 1.14
N PHE A 9 -6.71 42.73 1.84
CA PHE A 9 -6.08 42.65 3.18
C PHE A 9 -6.86 42.86 4.51
N LEU A 10 -6.65 41.85 5.39
CA LEU A 10 -6.60 41.85 6.86
C LEU A 10 -7.86 41.44 7.64
N ILE A 11 -8.05 40.12 7.81
CA ILE A 11 -8.44 39.56 9.11
C ILE A 11 -7.40 38.49 9.49
N LEU A 12 -6.75 38.71 10.63
CA LEU A 12 -5.79 37.82 11.29
C LEU A 12 -6.51 36.63 11.97
N ALA A 13 -5.73 35.57 12.19
CA ALA A 13 -5.96 34.41 13.07
C ALA A 13 -6.60 33.16 12.43
N VAL A 14 -5.68 32.30 11.97
CA VAL A 14 -5.69 30.82 11.99
C VAL A 14 -6.81 30.20 12.84
N ALA A 15 -7.64 29.36 12.21
CA ALA A 15 -8.23 28.11 12.75
C ALA A 15 -9.59 27.76 12.10
N PHE A 16 -9.62 27.61 10.78
CA PHE A 16 -10.55 26.69 10.09
C PHE A 16 -9.84 26.03 8.90
N CYS A 17 -8.55 25.75 9.05
CA CYS A 17 -7.97 24.55 8.46
C CYS A 17 -8.43 23.39 9.37
N GLU A 18 -9.73 23.11 9.35
CA GLU A 18 -10.25 21.84 9.85
C GLU A 18 -9.86 20.80 8.80
N PHE A 19 -8.69 20.20 8.98
CA PHE A 19 -8.44 19.02 9.81
C PHE A 19 -8.34 17.82 8.85
N HIS A 20 -7.08 17.48 8.55
CA HIS A 20 -6.59 16.17 8.11
C HIS A 20 -7.26 15.54 6.88
N TYR A 21 -6.83 15.94 5.69
CA TYR A 21 -6.73 15.03 4.55
C TYR A 21 -5.28 15.05 4.05
N ILE A 22 -4.37 14.53 4.88
CA ILE A 22 -3.25 13.81 4.28
C ILE A 22 -3.84 12.41 4.09
N GLU A 23 -4.48 12.17 2.94
CA GLU A 23 -4.50 10.78 2.48
C GLU A 23 -3.03 10.39 2.42
N ALA A 24 -2.61 9.46 3.27
CA ALA A 24 -1.26 8.97 3.17
C ALA A 24 -1.13 8.39 1.78
N LEU A 25 -0.14 8.90 1.05
CA LEU A 25 0.12 8.38 -0.27
C LEU A 25 0.78 7.02 -0.03
N LEU A 26 0.26 5.97 -0.63
CA LEU A 26 0.95 4.69 -0.66
C LEU A 26 1.87 4.68 -1.87
N SER A 27 3.16 4.47 -1.62
CA SER A 27 4.12 4.18 -2.68
C SER A 27 4.27 2.67 -2.83
N ALA A 28 4.02 2.14 -4.02
CA ALA A 28 4.24 0.73 -4.31
C ALA A 28 5.74 0.48 -4.58
N ALA A 29 6.46 -0.10 -3.62
CA ALA A 29 7.87 -0.47 -3.79
C ALA A 29 8.06 -1.69 -4.72
N GLY A 30 7.02 -2.52 -4.84
CA GLY A 30 6.97 -3.66 -5.78
C GLY A 30 7.01 -5.02 -5.11
N CYS A 31 7.43 -6.05 -5.85
CA CYS A 31 7.35 -7.45 -5.44
C CYS A 31 8.71 -8.00 -4.97
N TYR A 32 8.74 -8.62 -3.79
CA TYR A 32 9.95 -9.13 -3.16
C TYR A 32 9.75 -10.53 -2.58
N GLN A 33 10.82 -11.32 -2.55
CA GLN A 33 10.83 -12.64 -1.95
C GLN A 33 10.77 -12.54 -0.42
N ASP A 34 10.12 -13.51 0.21
CA ASP A 34 10.13 -13.69 1.66
C ASP A 34 10.48 -15.13 2.03
N LYS A 35 10.91 -15.36 3.27
CA LYS A 35 11.25 -16.69 3.78
C LYS A 35 10.63 -16.90 5.13
N GLY A 36 9.84 -17.96 5.30
CA GLY A 36 9.06 -18.19 6.53
C GLY A 36 9.91 -18.32 7.80
N ASP A 37 11.12 -18.85 7.71
CA ASP A 37 12.09 -19.02 8.81
C ASP A 37 13.04 -17.83 8.99
N ASN A 38 13.03 -16.87 8.04
CA ASN A 38 13.86 -15.67 8.05
C ASN A 38 13.10 -14.52 7.36
N ARG A 39 11.95 -14.13 7.94
CA ARG A 39 11.04 -13.17 7.30
C ARG A 39 11.66 -11.80 7.19
N ALA A 40 11.41 -11.11 6.07
CA ALA A 40 11.71 -9.69 5.88
C ALA A 40 10.78 -8.79 6.71
N MET A 41 9.54 -9.23 6.92
CA MET A 41 8.55 -8.57 7.76
C MET A 41 8.08 -9.57 8.81
N PRO A 42 8.55 -9.45 10.06
CA PRO A 42 8.38 -10.51 11.07
C PRO A 42 6.98 -10.56 11.69
N GLU A 43 6.18 -9.50 11.58
CA GLU A 43 4.91 -9.39 12.28
C GLU A 43 3.71 -9.49 11.34
N ILE A 44 2.82 -10.43 11.62
CA ILE A 44 1.51 -10.50 10.98
C ILE A 44 0.53 -9.59 11.71
N LEU A 45 -0.07 -8.63 11.01
CA LEU A 45 -1.05 -7.70 11.58
C LEU A 45 -2.46 -8.29 11.52
N PHE A 46 -2.80 -8.94 10.40
CA PHE A 46 -4.03 -9.73 10.25
C PHE A 46 -3.96 -10.65 9.02
N THR A 47 -4.98 -11.50 8.87
CA THR A 47 -5.23 -12.26 7.66
C THR A 47 -6.70 -12.15 7.24
N ASP A 48 -6.92 -11.77 5.98
CA ASP A 48 -8.22 -11.77 5.31
C ASP A 48 -8.20 -12.73 4.10
N ARG A 49 -7.32 -13.74 4.15
CA ARG A 49 -7.31 -14.85 3.19
C ARG A 49 -8.71 -15.45 3.07
N GLY A 50 -9.18 -15.59 1.84
CA GLY A 50 -10.51 -16.14 1.53
C GLY A 50 -11.67 -15.14 1.58
N LYS A 51 -11.40 -13.86 1.92
CA LYS A 51 -12.41 -12.78 1.91
C LYS A 51 -12.11 -11.68 0.89
N LEU A 52 -11.24 -11.97 -0.08
CA LEU A 52 -10.76 -10.98 -1.05
C LEU A 52 -11.79 -10.71 -2.15
N ASP A 53 -12.09 -9.44 -2.40
CA ASP A 53 -12.66 -9.01 -3.67
C ASP A 53 -11.52 -8.69 -4.64
N TRP A 54 -11.33 -9.53 -5.65
CA TRP A 54 -10.29 -9.37 -6.67
C TRP A 54 -10.51 -8.15 -7.58
N LYS A 55 -11.69 -7.55 -7.57
CA LYS A 55 -11.94 -6.26 -8.24
C LYS A 55 -11.50 -5.08 -7.39
N ASP A 56 -11.42 -5.27 -6.08
CA ASP A 56 -11.11 -4.23 -5.09
C ASP A 56 -10.15 -4.75 -4.02
N LEU A 57 -8.93 -5.09 -4.44
CA LEU A 57 -7.87 -5.44 -3.51
C LEU A 57 -7.44 -4.24 -2.65
N SER A 58 -7.65 -3.00 -3.14
CA SER A 58 -7.36 -1.76 -2.40
C SER A 58 -8.15 -1.73 -1.10
N GLY A 59 -9.49 -1.71 -1.19
CA GLY A 59 -10.35 -1.64 -0.02
C GLY A 59 -10.38 -2.95 0.76
N THR A 60 -10.21 -4.09 0.10
CA THR A 60 -10.35 -5.37 0.80
C THR A 60 -9.17 -5.71 1.71
N VAL A 61 -7.94 -5.37 1.33
CA VAL A 61 -6.74 -5.73 2.12
C VAL A 61 -5.71 -4.61 2.25
N ILE A 62 -5.46 -3.80 1.22
CA ILE A 62 -4.34 -2.85 1.22
C ILE A 62 -4.59 -1.71 2.21
N GLU A 63 -5.75 -1.04 2.12
CA GLU A 63 -6.11 0.07 3.01
C GLU A 63 -6.20 -0.37 4.47
N LYS A 64 -6.78 -1.55 4.73
CA LYS A 64 -6.79 -2.13 6.09
C LYS A 64 -5.39 -2.41 6.61
N CYS A 65 -4.49 -2.89 5.74
CA CYS A 65 -3.10 -3.18 6.12
C CYS A 65 -2.33 -1.91 6.41
N GLU A 66 -2.56 -0.87 5.61
CA GLU A 66 -2.05 0.46 5.87
C GLU A 66 -2.52 0.99 7.24
N GLU A 67 -3.82 0.95 7.54
CA GLU A 67 -4.37 1.40 8.82
C GLU A 67 -3.75 0.62 10.00
N ALA A 68 -3.63 -0.70 9.86
CA ALA A 68 -3.03 -1.56 10.88
C ALA A 68 -1.55 -1.22 11.11
N ALA A 69 -0.78 -1.01 10.04
CA ALA A 69 0.62 -0.63 10.10
C ALA A 69 0.80 0.76 10.73
N LYS A 70 -0.01 1.74 10.31
CA LYS A 70 -0.04 3.09 10.91
C LYS A 70 -0.35 3.06 12.40
N SER A 71 -1.29 2.22 12.84
CA SER A 71 -1.66 2.09 14.26
C SER A 71 -0.49 1.62 15.15
N LYS A 72 0.50 0.95 14.54
CA LYS A 72 1.74 0.51 15.18
C LYS A 72 2.95 1.39 14.87
N ASN A 73 2.76 2.51 14.19
CA ASN A 73 3.79 3.43 13.71
C ASN A 73 4.79 2.80 12.71
N TYR A 74 4.42 1.69 12.06
CA TYR A 74 5.23 1.11 10.99
C TYR A 74 5.15 1.96 9.71
N LYS A 75 6.21 1.90 8.92
CA LYS A 75 6.38 2.72 7.71
C LYS A 75 6.25 1.94 6.42
N CYS A 76 6.36 0.62 6.48
CA CYS A 76 6.17 -0.25 5.33
C CYS A 76 5.35 -1.47 5.73
N PHE A 77 4.59 -2.00 4.79
CA PHE A 77 3.89 -3.26 4.94
C PHE A 77 3.92 -4.04 3.64
N GLY A 78 3.74 -5.35 3.75
CA GLY A 78 3.71 -6.28 2.65
C GLY A 78 2.40 -7.05 2.68
N ILE A 79 1.77 -7.21 1.53
CA ILE A 79 0.71 -8.19 1.37
C ILE A 79 1.32 -9.50 0.87
N GLN A 80 1.12 -10.57 1.63
CA GLN A 80 1.57 -11.93 1.30
C GLN A 80 0.36 -12.87 1.19
N PHE A 81 0.49 -13.99 0.47
CA PHE A 81 -0.56 -14.99 0.33
C PHE A 81 -1.92 -14.35 -0.02
N TYR A 82 -1.89 -13.32 -0.87
CA TYR A 82 -2.97 -12.48 -1.35
C TYR A 82 -3.71 -11.63 -0.30
N GLY A 83 -3.67 -12.01 0.97
CA GLY A 83 -4.55 -11.45 2.00
C GLY A 83 -3.95 -11.40 3.41
N GLU A 84 -2.68 -11.72 3.57
CA GLU A 84 -1.97 -11.57 4.85
C GLU A 84 -1.26 -10.23 4.86
N CYS A 85 -1.48 -9.47 5.92
CA CYS A 85 -0.82 -8.20 6.15
C CYS A 85 0.39 -8.42 7.05
N TRP A 86 1.59 -8.21 6.51
CA TRP A 86 2.86 -8.33 7.21
C TRP A 86 3.56 -6.98 7.34
N SER A 87 4.23 -6.75 8.46
CA SER A 87 5.00 -5.52 8.72
C SER A 87 6.03 -5.77 9.85
N GLY A 88 6.52 -4.71 10.45
CA GLY A 88 7.53 -4.71 11.51
C GLY A 88 8.22 -3.35 11.62
N GLU A 89 8.98 -3.16 12.70
CA GLU A 89 9.73 -1.92 12.94
C GLU A 89 10.74 -1.64 11.81
N ASP A 90 11.50 -2.66 11.41
CA ASP A 90 12.52 -2.58 10.36
C ASP A 90 11.97 -2.96 8.96
N ALA A 91 10.64 -2.99 8.77
CA ALA A 91 10.04 -3.48 7.53
C ALA A 91 10.49 -2.68 6.30
N CYS A 92 10.76 -1.38 6.43
CA CYS A 92 11.27 -0.57 5.32
C CYS A 92 12.73 -0.82 4.98
N ASP A 93 13.52 -1.28 5.95
CA ASP A 93 14.95 -1.51 5.77
C ASP A 93 15.24 -2.94 5.29
N GLU A 94 14.32 -3.88 5.55
CA GLU A 94 14.54 -5.31 5.32
C GLU A 94 13.69 -5.92 4.19
N TYR A 95 12.68 -5.22 3.65
CA TYR A 95 11.71 -5.83 2.73
C TYR A 95 12.34 -6.50 1.50
N ASP A 96 13.50 -6.03 1.05
CA ASP A 96 14.20 -6.49 -0.14
C ASP A 96 15.36 -7.45 0.14
N LYS A 97 15.59 -7.85 1.40
CA LYS A 97 16.77 -8.65 1.81
C LYS A 97 16.89 -10.01 1.12
N HIS A 98 15.81 -10.52 0.54
CA HIS A 98 15.79 -11.77 -0.24
C HIS A 98 15.70 -11.55 -1.75
N GLY A 99 15.71 -10.29 -2.21
CA GLY A 99 15.66 -9.90 -3.61
C GLY A 99 14.25 -9.76 -4.18
N LYS A 100 14.18 -9.24 -5.41
CA LYS A 100 12.95 -9.05 -6.18
C LYS A 100 12.30 -10.39 -6.54
N SER A 101 10.99 -10.36 -6.75
CA SER A 101 10.22 -11.47 -7.31
C SER A 101 9.26 -10.98 -8.41
N LYS A 102 8.81 -11.90 -9.26
CA LYS A 102 7.71 -11.70 -10.20
C LYS A 102 6.43 -12.42 -9.76
N ASP A 103 6.49 -13.15 -8.65
CA ASP A 103 5.36 -13.90 -8.10
C ASP A 103 4.50 -13.02 -7.19
N CYS A 104 4.04 -11.91 -7.75
CA CYS A 104 2.95 -11.11 -7.20
C CYS A 104 1.84 -11.02 -8.23
N SER A 105 0.65 -10.64 -7.76
CA SER A 105 -0.54 -10.48 -8.56
C SER A 105 -1.14 -9.09 -8.34
N CYS A 106 -1.98 -8.64 -9.26
CA CYS A 106 -2.84 -7.47 -9.14
C CYS A 106 -4.27 -7.82 -9.52
N SER A 107 -5.18 -6.88 -9.28
CA SER A 107 -6.48 -6.85 -9.92
C SER A 107 -6.33 -6.91 -11.45
N GLY A 108 -7.16 -7.72 -12.10
CA GLY A 108 -7.21 -7.82 -13.55
C GLY A 108 -8.65 -7.77 -14.08
N ASN A 109 -8.80 -7.97 -15.39
CA ASN A 109 -10.10 -7.86 -16.05
C ASN A 109 -10.95 -9.13 -15.84
N ASN A 110 -12.28 -8.97 -15.81
CA ASN A 110 -13.25 -10.08 -15.83
C ASN A 110 -13.05 -11.15 -14.73
N ASN A 111 -12.75 -10.73 -13.49
CA ASN A 111 -12.49 -11.59 -12.32
C ASN A 111 -11.19 -12.42 -12.39
N ASN A 112 -10.30 -12.16 -13.36
CA ASN A 112 -9.00 -12.81 -13.41
C ASN A 112 -7.96 -11.89 -12.77
N ASN A 113 -7.11 -12.45 -11.91
CA ASN A 113 -5.91 -11.74 -11.45
C ASN A 113 -4.90 -11.60 -12.60
N LYS A 114 -4.14 -10.50 -12.60
CA LYS A 114 -3.00 -10.30 -13.51
C LYS A 114 -1.72 -10.56 -12.73
N LYS A 115 -0.71 -11.18 -13.35
CA LYS A 115 0.64 -11.21 -12.76
C LYS A 115 1.24 -9.80 -12.72
N TYR A 116 1.96 -9.51 -11.64
CA TYR A 116 2.78 -8.31 -11.54
C TYR A 116 3.90 -8.37 -12.58
N ASP A 117 4.12 -7.24 -13.25
CA ASP A 117 5.19 -7.05 -14.21
C ASP A 117 5.75 -5.65 -13.99
N GLU A 118 7.02 -5.60 -13.56
CA GLU A 118 7.73 -4.35 -13.29
C GLU A 118 8.04 -3.56 -14.57
N ASP A 119 8.11 -4.24 -15.72
CA ASP A 119 8.43 -3.66 -17.02
C ASP A 119 7.16 -3.27 -17.81
N SER A 120 5.98 -3.56 -17.27
CA SER A 120 4.70 -3.29 -17.94
C SER A 120 4.30 -1.83 -17.82
N ASP A 121 4.04 -1.18 -18.96
CA ASP A 121 3.45 0.18 -19.02
C ASP A 121 2.06 0.26 -18.37
N ALA A 122 1.37 -0.87 -18.20
CA ALA A 122 0.08 -0.93 -17.52
C ALA A 122 0.27 -1.06 -15.99
N PRO A 123 -0.34 -0.17 -15.18
CA PRO A 123 -0.15 -0.16 -13.73
C PRO A 123 -0.71 -1.43 -13.07
N CYS A 124 -0.02 -1.92 -12.05
CA CYS A 124 -0.51 -2.99 -11.20
C CYS A 124 -1.45 -2.41 -10.14
N ILE A 125 -2.76 -2.51 -10.40
CA ILE A 125 -3.79 -2.03 -9.47
C ILE A 125 -3.99 -3.07 -8.37
N GLY A 126 -3.78 -2.66 -7.12
CA GLY A 126 -3.97 -3.55 -5.97
C GLY A 126 -2.97 -4.71 -5.89
N GLY A 127 -1.68 -4.41 -6.00
CA GLY A 127 -0.60 -5.40 -5.90
C GLY A 127 -0.64 -6.20 -4.60
N VAL A 128 -0.58 -7.52 -4.71
CA VAL A 128 -0.53 -8.47 -3.60
C VAL A 128 0.48 -9.57 -3.87
N GLY A 129 1.18 -10.02 -2.84
CA GLY A 129 2.10 -11.13 -2.93
C GLY A 129 1.41 -12.48 -2.97
N GLU A 130 2.05 -13.47 -3.59
CA GLU A 130 1.60 -14.85 -3.64
C GLU A 130 2.22 -15.66 -2.50
N GLN A 131 2.62 -16.91 -2.77
CA GLN A 131 3.26 -17.75 -1.78
C GLN A 131 4.70 -17.28 -1.52
N TYR A 132 4.98 -16.89 -0.28
CA TYR A 132 6.31 -16.43 0.17
C TYR A 132 6.88 -15.25 -0.64
N THR A 133 6.01 -14.35 -1.08
CA THR A 133 6.40 -13.06 -1.65
C THR A 133 5.57 -11.95 -1.04
N ASN A 134 6.17 -10.80 -0.82
CA ASN A 134 5.49 -9.60 -0.35
C ASN A 134 5.36 -8.64 -1.52
N PHE A 135 4.14 -8.19 -1.81
CA PHE A 135 3.98 -6.93 -2.53
C PHE A 135 4.02 -5.80 -1.51
N VAL A 136 5.03 -4.95 -1.61
CA VAL A 136 5.43 -4.00 -0.56
C VAL A 136 4.92 -2.61 -0.88
N TYR A 137 4.38 -1.98 0.15
CA TYR A 137 3.94 -0.59 0.16
C TYR A 137 4.67 0.20 1.23
N GLU A 138 5.09 1.41 0.88
CA GLU A 138 5.67 2.40 1.78
C GLU A 138 4.59 3.46 2.09
N ILE A 139 4.46 3.82 3.37
CA ILE A 139 3.51 4.81 3.87
C ILE A 139 4.20 6.18 3.88
N VAL A 140 3.81 7.09 2.98
CA VAL A 140 4.42 8.43 2.83
C VAL A 140 3.63 9.53 3.55
#